data_AF-A0A1E7IQ14-F1
#
_entry.id   AF-A0A1E7IQ14-F1
#
_cell.length_a   1.000
_cell.length_b   1.000
_cell.length_c   1.000
_cell.angle_alpha   90.00
_cell.angle_beta   90.00
_cell.angle_gamma   90.00
#
_symmetry.space_group_name_H-M   'P 1'
#
loop_
_entity.id
_entity.type
_entity.pdbx_description
1 polymer ?
#
loop_
_entity_poly.entity_id
_entity_poly.type
_entity_poly.pdbx_seq_one_letter_code
_entity_poly.pdbx_strand_id
1 'polypeptide(L)'
;MTKPKSTNKNRSALTSALFWLLLSACLVVAIDGAISYQRASQRHENEQQFYQQLAQVQQNEEQNGQGVELSELTILQQRAQHLQLAVPSLDYLILYHQWLDALTHFDKLVAGAENRYVSSDLDSLRNDVHQSLLQLRARCDKQLRYGDGNEAKNNDHHWPIYNLRGAVSVMMAYSLIEFSQDSEKSRTFLADAVEDFKQSIRSVDESDVLPSQRMIPRWNLELIVGAGESVVVGRQLGGDSVEEMRGQLQAVVPNVGGYSPGAPLETRVRK
;
A
#
# COMPACT_ATOMS: atom_id res chain seq x y z
N MET A 1 -53.41 -78.57 -12.13
CA MET A 1 -53.14 -77.23 -12.70
C MET A 1 -53.37 -76.17 -11.63
N THR A 2 -52.32 -75.76 -10.92
CA THR A 2 -52.37 -74.70 -9.90
C THR A 2 -51.47 -73.55 -10.40
N LYS A 3 -52.10 -72.41 -10.75
CA LYS A 3 -51.38 -71.19 -11.17
C LYS A 3 -50.78 -70.49 -9.95
N PRO A 4 -49.51 -70.05 -9.99
CA PRO A 4 -48.94 -69.27 -8.90
C PRO A 4 -49.40 -67.81 -8.98
N LYS A 5 -50.19 -67.37 -8.00
CA LYS A 5 -50.48 -65.95 -7.71
C LYS A 5 -49.51 -65.48 -6.62
N SER A 6 -48.28 -65.08 -6.97
CA SER A 6 -47.36 -64.52 -5.95
C SER A 6 -46.19 -63.71 -6.52
N THR A 7 -46.43 -62.72 -7.39
CA THR A 7 -45.35 -61.82 -7.88
C THR A 7 -45.72 -60.34 -7.93
N ASN A 8 -46.99 -59.97 -7.76
CA ASN A 8 -47.43 -58.58 -7.99
C ASN A 8 -47.30 -57.66 -6.76
N LYS A 9 -47.36 -58.22 -5.53
CA LYS A 9 -47.34 -57.44 -4.28
C LYS A 9 -45.96 -56.85 -3.96
N ASN A 10 -44.88 -57.50 -4.41
CA ASN A 10 -43.51 -57.05 -4.16
C ASN A 10 -43.08 -55.93 -5.13
N ARG A 11 -43.65 -55.89 -6.34
CA ARG A 11 -43.36 -54.83 -7.32
C ARG A 11 -43.95 -53.47 -6.92
N SER A 12 -45.17 -53.44 -6.37
CA SER A 12 -45.80 -52.20 -5.90
C SER A 12 -45.10 -51.60 -4.67
N ALA A 13 -44.54 -52.44 -3.81
CA ALA A 13 -43.77 -51.99 -2.64
C ALA A 13 -42.43 -51.36 -3.06
N LEU A 14 -41.74 -51.96 -4.03
CA LEU A 14 -40.48 -51.43 -4.57
C LEU A 14 -40.66 -50.10 -5.30
N THR A 15 -41.73 -49.94 -6.09
CA THR A 15 -42.01 -48.66 -6.78
C THR A 15 -42.39 -47.54 -5.81
N SER A 16 -43.12 -47.86 -4.73
CA SER A 16 -43.42 -46.90 -3.67
C SER A 16 -42.16 -46.47 -2.93
N ALA A 17 -41.30 -47.41 -2.54
CA ALA A 17 -40.04 -47.11 -1.86
C ALA A 17 -39.10 -46.25 -2.72
N LEU A 18 -38.97 -46.54 -4.02
CA LEU A 18 -38.19 -45.71 -4.96
C LEU A 18 -38.76 -44.29 -5.10
N PHE A 19 -40.08 -44.15 -5.14
CA PHE A 19 -40.72 -42.83 -5.20
C PHE A 19 -40.42 -41.98 -3.96
N TRP A 20 -40.52 -42.57 -2.76
CA TRP A 20 -40.19 -41.87 -1.51
C TRP A 20 -38.70 -41.50 -1.42
N LEU A 21 -37.79 -42.35 -1.91
CA LEU A 21 -36.36 -42.06 -1.97
C LEU A 21 -36.03 -40.93 -2.97
N LEU A 22 -36.68 -40.89 -4.12
CA LEU A 22 -36.51 -39.80 -5.08
C LEU A 22 -37.07 -38.49 -4.52
N LEU A 23 -38.22 -38.55 -3.85
CA LEU A 23 -38.84 -37.37 -3.25
C LEU A 23 -38.02 -36.81 -2.09
N SER A 24 -37.42 -37.66 -1.25
CA SER A 24 -36.50 -37.21 -0.20
C SER A 24 -35.20 -36.64 -0.77
N ALA A 25 -34.63 -37.25 -1.82
CA ALA A 25 -33.44 -36.74 -2.50
C ALA A 25 -33.70 -35.35 -3.12
N CYS A 26 -34.84 -35.17 -3.81
CA CYS A 26 -35.24 -33.86 -4.35
C CYS A 26 -35.43 -32.81 -3.25
N LEU A 27 -35.99 -33.21 -2.10
CA LEU A 27 -36.19 -32.31 -0.96
C LEU A 27 -34.85 -31.87 -0.34
N VAL A 28 -33.88 -32.78 -0.21
CA VAL A 28 -32.53 -32.44 0.27
C VAL A 28 -31.84 -31.46 -0.68
N VAL A 29 -31.88 -31.72 -1.99
CA VAL A 29 -31.29 -30.82 -2.99
C VAL A 29 -31.96 -29.43 -2.98
N ALA A 30 -33.28 -29.37 -2.81
CA ALA A 30 -34.00 -28.10 -2.71
C ALA A 30 -33.62 -27.31 -1.45
N ILE A 31 -33.45 -27.99 -0.31
CA ILE A 31 -33.02 -27.37 0.95
C ILE A 31 -31.57 -26.87 0.82
N ASP A 32 -30.66 -27.68 0.30
CA ASP A 32 -29.26 -27.28 0.07
C ASP A 32 -29.17 -26.11 -0.93
N GLY A 33 -30.01 -26.12 -1.98
CA GLY A 33 -30.16 -25.01 -2.91
C GLY A 33 -30.64 -23.73 -2.24
N ALA A 34 -31.64 -23.80 -1.38
CA ALA A 34 -32.14 -22.64 -0.65
C ALA A 34 -31.10 -22.08 0.34
N ILE A 35 -30.41 -22.94 1.08
CA ILE A 35 -29.36 -22.54 2.04
C ILE A 35 -28.16 -21.92 1.29
N SER A 36 -27.72 -22.52 0.19
CA SER A 36 -26.62 -21.98 -0.61
C SER A 36 -26.96 -20.65 -1.25
N TYR A 37 -28.18 -20.50 -1.79
CA TYR A 37 -28.66 -19.23 -2.32
C TYR A 37 -28.73 -18.15 -1.23
N GLN A 38 -29.28 -18.48 -0.06
CA GLN A 38 -29.35 -17.53 1.06
C GLN A 38 -27.96 -17.08 1.52
N ARG A 39 -27.00 -18.00 1.63
CA ARG A 39 -25.59 -17.66 1.96
C ARG A 39 -24.95 -16.79 0.88
N ALA A 40 -25.21 -17.09 -0.39
CA ALA A 40 -24.70 -16.28 -1.50
C ALA A 40 -25.28 -14.86 -1.50
N SER A 41 -26.58 -14.71 -1.26
CA SER A 41 -27.25 -13.41 -1.14
C SER A 41 -26.68 -12.59 0.02
N GLN A 42 -26.54 -13.21 1.20
CA GLN A 42 -25.96 -12.55 2.38
C GLN A 42 -24.51 -12.13 2.14
N ARG A 43 -23.72 -12.97 1.47
CA ARG A 43 -22.34 -12.62 1.09
C ARG A 43 -22.32 -11.39 0.18
N HIS A 44 -23.18 -11.36 -0.84
CA HIS A 44 -23.24 -10.24 -1.77
C HIS A 44 -23.65 -8.92 -1.08
N GLU A 45 -24.64 -8.96 -0.20
CA GLU A 45 -25.05 -7.79 0.61
C GLU A 45 -23.91 -7.29 1.50
N ASN A 46 -23.19 -8.21 2.17
CA ASN A 46 -22.06 -7.87 3.02
C ASN A 46 -20.89 -7.25 2.24
N GLU A 47 -20.62 -7.76 1.03
CA GLU A 47 -19.59 -7.22 0.13
C GLU A 47 -19.98 -5.81 -0.35
N GLN A 48 -21.24 -5.59 -0.76
CA GLN A 48 -21.71 -4.25 -1.16
C GLN A 48 -21.60 -3.24 -0.02
N GLN A 49 -22.04 -3.61 1.18
CA GLN A 49 -21.91 -2.76 2.37
C GLN A 49 -20.45 -2.41 2.68
N PHE A 50 -19.54 -3.37 2.52
CA PHE A 50 -18.11 -3.14 2.70
C PHE A 50 -17.58 -2.09 1.72
N TYR A 51 -17.86 -2.20 0.42
CA TYR A 51 -17.40 -1.22 -0.57
C TYR A 51 -18.05 0.16 -0.38
N GLN A 52 -19.31 0.22 0.06
CA GLN A 52 -19.95 1.49 0.41
C GLN A 52 -19.25 2.18 1.58
N GLN A 53 -18.88 1.43 2.63
CA GLN A 53 -18.12 1.98 3.76
C GLN A 53 -16.73 2.46 3.31
N LEU A 54 -16.02 1.67 2.51
CA LEU A 54 -14.72 2.07 1.99
C LEU A 54 -14.80 3.36 1.15
N ALA A 55 -15.82 3.48 0.30
CA ALA A 55 -16.02 4.68 -0.51
C ALA A 55 -16.35 5.92 0.35
N GLN A 56 -17.11 5.76 1.43
CA GLN A 56 -17.39 6.85 2.38
C GLN A 56 -16.11 7.32 3.08
N VAL A 57 -15.27 6.38 3.52
CA VAL A 57 -13.99 6.67 4.15
C VAL A 57 -13.09 7.47 3.20
N GLN A 58 -12.97 7.04 1.95
CA GLN A 58 -12.19 7.75 0.92
C GLN A 58 -12.74 9.15 0.63
N GLN A 59 -14.07 9.29 0.49
CA GLN A 59 -14.70 10.60 0.27
C GLN A 59 -14.52 11.56 1.46
N ASN A 60 -14.59 11.05 2.69
CA ASN A 60 -14.38 11.86 3.88
C ASN A 60 -12.94 12.39 3.95
N GLU A 61 -11.96 11.56 3.57
CA GLU A 61 -10.55 11.95 3.49
C GLU A 61 -10.33 13.06 2.45
N GLU A 62 -10.95 12.94 1.27
CA GLU A 62 -10.85 13.93 0.18
C GLU A 62 -11.57 15.26 0.49
N GLN A 63 -12.74 15.22 1.13
CA GLN A 63 -13.60 16.41 1.27
C GLN A 63 -13.36 17.19 2.56
N ASN A 64 -13.15 16.50 3.69
CA ASN A 64 -13.12 17.16 4.99
C ASN A 64 -11.70 17.41 5.49
N GLY A 65 -10.68 16.80 4.87
CA GLY A 65 -9.29 16.82 5.37
C GLY A 65 -9.15 16.27 6.80
N GLN A 66 -10.24 15.72 7.37
CA GLN A 66 -10.25 14.99 8.62
C GLN A 66 -9.67 13.62 8.28
N GLY A 67 -8.41 13.42 8.67
CA GLY A 67 -7.74 12.15 8.49
C GLY A 67 -8.58 11.02 9.07
N VAL A 68 -8.74 9.95 8.30
CA VAL A 68 -9.38 8.73 8.78
C VAL A 68 -8.46 8.14 9.86
N GLU A 69 -9.03 7.75 11.00
CA GLU A 69 -8.23 7.14 12.05
C GLU A 69 -7.71 5.76 11.58
N LEU A 70 -6.44 5.46 11.84
CA LEU A 70 -5.84 4.16 11.49
C LEU A 70 -6.62 2.97 12.11
N SER A 71 -7.28 3.22 13.24
CA SER A 71 -8.15 2.24 13.90
C SER A 71 -9.37 1.85 13.04
N GLU A 72 -9.98 2.81 12.34
CA GLU A 72 -11.12 2.58 11.44
C GLU A 72 -10.70 1.76 10.22
N LEU A 73 -9.56 2.09 9.62
CA LEU A 73 -8.97 1.33 8.52
C LEU A 73 -8.61 -0.11 8.94
N THR A 74 -8.14 -0.29 10.17
CA THR A 74 -7.82 -1.62 10.72
C THR A 74 -9.08 -2.47 10.91
N ILE A 75 -10.20 -1.87 11.34
CA ILE A 75 -11.50 -2.55 11.42
C ILE A 75 -11.96 -2.99 10.03
N LEU A 76 -11.83 -2.12 9.02
CA LEU A 76 -12.14 -2.46 7.63
C LEU A 76 -11.24 -3.60 7.13
N GLN A 77 -9.95 -3.60 7.48
CA GLN A 77 -9.04 -4.67 7.08
C GLN A 77 -9.42 -6.01 7.69
N GLN A 78 -9.79 -6.05 8.98
CA GLN A 78 -10.30 -7.25 9.64
C GLN A 78 -11.59 -7.76 8.97
N ARG A 79 -12.49 -6.84 8.59
CA ARG A 79 -13.72 -7.19 7.87
C ARG A 79 -13.41 -7.77 6.48
N ALA A 80 -12.46 -7.18 5.75
CA ALA A 80 -12.02 -7.69 4.45
C ALA A 80 -11.44 -9.12 4.58
N GLN A 81 -10.61 -9.37 5.60
CA GLN A 81 -10.06 -10.71 5.88
C GLN A 81 -11.16 -11.73 6.20
N HIS A 82 -12.16 -11.36 7.01
CA HIS A 82 -13.29 -12.23 7.32
C HIS A 82 -14.13 -12.56 6.07
N LEU A 83 -14.29 -11.59 5.16
CA LEU A 83 -14.99 -11.76 3.89
C LEU A 83 -14.12 -12.41 2.80
N GLN A 84 -12.83 -12.65 3.08
CA GLN A 84 -11.83 -13.14 2.12
C GLN A 84 -11.72 -12.25 0.87
N LEU A 85 -11.82 -10.94 1.07
CA LEU A 85 -11.70 -9.93 0.02
C LEU A 85 -10.26 -9.40 -0.03
N ALA A 86 -9.69 -9.34 -1.24
CA ALA A 86 -8.46 -8.60 -1.51
C ALA A 86 -8.84 -7.16 -1.90
N VAL A 87 -8.30 -6.17 -1.19
CA VAL A 87 -8.67 -4.77 -1.36
C VAL A 87 -7.40 -3.90 -1.38
N PRO A 88 -6.69 -3.85 -2.52
CA PRO A 88 -5.39 -3.17 -2.61
C PRO A 88 -5.42 -1.69 -2.20
N SER A 89 -6.52 -0.99 -2.48
CA SER A 89 -6.71 0.40 -2.07
C SER A 89 -6.73 0.59 -0.55
N LEU A 90 -7.32 -0.35 0.19
CA LEU A 90 -7.34 -0.32 1.65
C LEU A 90 -5.94 -0.58 2.24
N ASP A 91 -5.20 -1.53 1.67
CA ASP A 91 -3.83 -1.79 2.10
C ASP A 91 -2.92 -0.58 1.87
N TYR A 92 -3.06 0.11 0.73
CA TYR A 92 -2.34 1.35 0.48
C TYR A 92 -2.71 2.45 1.49
N LEU A 93 -3.99 2.66 1.77
CA LEU A 93 -4.44 3.67 2.74
C LEU A 93 -3.81 3.42 4.13
N ILE A 94 -3.77 2.17 4.57
CA ILE A 94 -3.14 1.79 5.84
C ILE A 94 -1.65 2.14 5.85
N LEU A 95 -0.93 1.83 4.76
CA LEU A 95 0.49 2.17 4.64
C LEU A 95 0.72 3.69 4.60
N TYR A 96 -0.15 4.42 3.90
CA TYR A 96 -0.08 5.88 3.82
C TYR A 96 -0.31 6.55 5.19
N HIS A 97 -1.26 6.05 5.99
CA HIS A 97 -1.44 6.55 7.35
C HIS A 97 -0.24 6.27 8.25
N GLN A 98 0.33 5.07 8.17
CA GLN A 98 1.54 4.73 8.91
C GLN A 98 2.73 5.62 8.51
N TRP A 99 2.77 6.04 7.25
CA TRP A 99 3.73 7.02 6.77
C TRP A 99 3.51 8.41 7.38
N LEU A 100 2.27 8.90 7.42
CA LEU A 100 1.96 10.19 8.06
C LEU A 100 2.30 10.19 9.56
N ASP A 101 2.04 9.08 10.25
CA ASP A 101 2.45 8.90 11.64
C ASP A 101 3.98 8.92 11.78
N ALA A 102 4.70 8.25 10.88
CA ALA A 102 6.17 8.24 10.87
C ALA A 102 6.73 9.65 10.63
N LEU A 103 6.15 10.42 9.70
CA LEU A 103 6.51 11.82 9.46
C LEU A 103 6.28 12.68 10.71
N THR A 104 5.14 12.52 11.38
CA THR A 104 4.84 13.25 12.61
C THR A 104 5.85 12.94 13.72
N HIS A 105 6.29 11.70 13.86
CA HIS A 105 7.34 11.33 14.80
C HIS A 105 8.72 11.87 14.39
N PHE A 106 9.02 11.88 13.10
CA PHE A 106 10.25 12.47 12.57
C PHE A 106 10.32 13.98 12.83
N ASP A 107 9.23 14.71 12.62
CA ASP A 107 9.16 16.15 12.91
C ASP A 107 9.39 16.46 14.39
N LYS A 108 8.81 15.65 15.28
CA LYS A 108 9.08 15.74 16.74
C LYS A 108 10.55 15.48 17.05
N LEU A 109 11.17 14.53 16.36
CA LEU A 109 12.58 14.20 16.54
C LEU A 109 13.48 15.37 16.10
N VAL A 110 13.22 15.96 14.93
CA VAL A 110 13.96 17.14 14.44
C VAL A 110 13.80 18.33 15.39
N ALA A 111 12.56 18.66 15.78
CA ALA A 111 12.29 19.75 16.71
C ALA A 111 12.93 19.52 18.10
N GLY A 112 12.97 18.27 18.56
CA GLY A 112 13.60 17.91 19.81
C GLY A 112 15.13 17.95 19.74
N ALA A 113 15.74 17.62 18.60
CA ALA A 113 17.20 17.68 18.42
C ALA A 113 17.74 19.11 18.51
N GLU A 114 16.94 20.12 18.17
CA GLU A 114 17.26 21.54 18.38
C GLU A 114 17.21 21.94 19.87
N ASN A 115 16.56 21.14 20.73
CA ASN A 115 16.38 21.41 22.15
C ASN A 115 17.37 20.65 23.03
N ARG A 116 18.36 21.37 23.56
CA ARG A 116 19.46 20.82 24.38
C ARG A 116 19.06 20.15 25.70
N TYR A 117 17.81 20.26 26.15
CA TYR A 117 17.37 19.76 27.45
C TYR A 117 16.67 18.39 27.42
N VAL A 118 16.47 17.78 26.24
CA VAL A 118 15.62 16.58 26.06
C VAL A 118 16.45 15.33 25.66
N SER A 119 17.75 15.30 25.95
CA SER A 119 18.69 14.33 25.37
C SER A 119 18.37 12.85 25.62
N SER A 120 17.82 12.47 26.77
CA SER A 120 17.52 11.06 27.07
C SER A 120 16.32 10.51 26.30
N ASP A 121 15.33 11.35 26.03
CA ASP A 121 14.09 10.93 25.36
C ASP A 121 14.28 10.92 23.83
N LEU A 122 15.26 11.68 23.32
CA LEU A 122 15.61 11.76 21.90
C LEU A 122 16.21 10.47 21.36
N ASP A 123 17.06 9.78 22.12
CA ASP A 123 17.63 8.51 21.67
C ASP A 123 16.55 7.42 21.52
N SER A 124 15.59 7.38 22.44
CA SER A 124 14.43 6.49 22.35
C SER A 124 13.57 6.85 21.15
N LEU A 125 13.20 8.12 21.01
CA LEU A 125 12.36 8.60 19.90
C LEU A 125 13.04 8.35 18.54
N ARG A 126 14.36 8.53 18.45
CA ARG A 126 15.14 8.22 17.23
C ARG A 126 15.02 6.74 16.88
N ASN A 127 15.19 5.85 17.86
CA ASN A 127 15.08 4.42 17.65
C ASN A 127 13.67 4.03 17.20
N ASP A 128 12.65 4.62 17.81
CA ASP A 128 11.24 4.36 17.46
C ASP A 128 10.93 4.81 16.03
N VAL A 129 11.36 6.00 15.63
CA VAL A 129 11.24 6.50 14.25
C VAL A 129 11.95 5.57 13.27
N HIS A 130 13.19 5.19 13.55
CA HIS A 130 13.97 4.32 12.68
C HIS A 130 13.32 2.94 12.51
N GLN A 131 12.85 2.33 13.60
CA GLN A 131 12.16 1.04 13.56
C GLN A 131 10.81 1.15 12.83
N SER A 132 10.07 2.24 13.02
CA SER A 132 8.80 2.48 12.31
C SER A 132 9.02 2.56 10.79
N LEU A 133 10.04 3.31 10.35
CA LEU A 133 10.39 3.41 8.92
C LEU A 133 10.85 2.06 8.33
N LEU A 134 11.66 1.28 9.06
CA LEU A 134 12.05 -0.07 8.65
C LEU A 134 10.85 -1.00 8.50
N GLN A 135 9.93 -0.98 9.46
CA GLN A 135 8.72 -1.79 9.42
C GLN A 135 7.81 -1.38 8.26
N LEU A 136 7.63 -0.08 8.04
CA LEU A 136 6.83 0.43 6.94
C LEU A 136 7.41 0.03 5.59
N ARG A 137 8.75 0.13 5.42
CA ARG A 137 9.44 -0.36 4.22
C ARG A 137 9.22 -1.85 4.00
N ALA A 138 9.37 -2.66 5.05
CA ALA A 138 9.15 -4.11 4.96
C ALA A 138 7.68 -4.47 4.63
N ARG A 139 6.71 -3.68 5.10
CA ARG A 139 5.29 -3.85 4.74
C ARG A 139 5.02 -3.47 3.27
N CYS A 140 5.66 -2.42 2.77
CA CYS A 140 5.63 -2.10 1.33
C CYS A 140 6.21 -3.25 0.50
N ASP A 141 7.36 -3.82 0.90
CA ASP A 141 7.96 -4.99 0.24
C ASP A 141 7.01 -6.18 0.23
N LYS A 142 6.32 -6.43 1.35
CA LYS A 142 5.33 -7.49 1.45
C LYS A 142 4.20 -7.24 0.45
N GLN A 143 3.65 -6.04 0.40
CA GLN A 143 2.54 -5.72 -0.51
C GLN A 143 2.94 -5.91 -1.99
N LEU A 144 4.16 -5.51 -2.36
CA LEU A 144 4.69 -5.68 -3.71
C LEU A 144 4.96 -7.15 -4.09
N ARG A 145 5.25 -8.03 -3.12
CA ARG A 145 5.55 -9.46 -3.36
C ARG A 145 4.33 -10.36 -3.32
N TYR A 146 3.33 -10.04 -2.50
CA TYR A 146 2.13 -10.86 -2.30
C TYR A 146 0.92 -10.39 -3.12
N GLY A 147 1.09 -9.39 -3.99
CA GLY A 147 0.08 -8.94 -4.96
C GLY A 147 -0.19 -9.92 -6.12
N ASP A 148 0.07 -11.22 -5.96
CA ASP A 148 -0.13 -12.26 -6.98
C ASP A 148 -1.37 -13.12 -6.66
N GLY A 149 -2.22 -13.53 -7.60
CA GLY A 149 -1.89 -13.80 -9.00
C GLY A 149 -3.09 -13.88 -9.96
N ASN A 150 -3.96 -12.86 -9.95
CA ASN A 150 -4.84 -12.55 -11.09
C ASN A 150 -4.77 -11.06 -11.51
N GLU A 151 -4.10 -10.21 -10.71
CA GLU A 151 -4.00 -8.76 -10.92
C GLU A 151 -2.65 -8.32 -11.53
N ALA A 152 -1.79 -9.25 -11.95
CA ALA A 152 -0.55 -8.96 -12.69
C ALA A 152 -0.76 -8.17 -14.01
N LYS A 153 -2.01 -7.86 -14.37
CA LYS A 153 -2.38 -6.96 -15.46
C LYS A 153 -2.73 -5.53 -15.03
N ASN A 154 -3.02 -5.27 -13.75
CA ASN A 154 -3.40 -3.94 -13.26
C ASN A 154 -2.25 -3.33 -12.46
N ASN A 155 -1.34 -2.67 -13.18
CA ASN A 155 -0.23 -1.91 -12.60
C ASN A 155 -0.69 -0.71 -11.74
N ASP A 156 -1.96 -0.32 -11.85
CA ASP A 156 -2.57 0.84 -11.19
C ASP A 156 -2.36 0.88 -9.66
N HIS A 157 -2.16 -0.27 -9.02
CA HIS A 157 -1.99 -0.38 -7.56
C HIS A 157 -0.54 -0.52 -7.10
N HIS A 158 0.39 -0.77 -8.01
CA HIS A 158 1.81 -0.99 -7.67
C HIS A 158 2.56 0.33 -7.57
N TRP A 159 2.30 1.27 -8.49
CA TRP A 159 3.00 2.55 -8.51
C TRP A 159 2.90 3.35 -7.19
N PRO A 160 1.76 3.40 -6.46
CA PRO A 160 1.67 4.15 -5.21
C PRO A 160 2.54 3.51 -4.12
N ILE A 161 2.62 2.17 -4.11
CA ILE A 161 3.41 1.42 -3.13
C ILE A 161 4.91 1.60 -3.40
N TYR A 162 5.35 1.53 -4.66
CA TYR A 162 6.73 1.87 -5.02
C TYR A 162 7.07 3.32 -4.66
N ASN A 163 6.17 4.27 -4.96
CA ASN A 163 6.38 5.67 -4.62
C ASN A 163 6.53 5.88 -3.10
N LEU A 164 5.66 5.22 -2.31
CA LEU A 164 5.72 5.30 -0.86
C LEU A 164 7.00 4.64 -0.30
N ARG A 165 7.39 3.47 -0.80
CA ARG A 165 8.64 2.79 -0.39
C ARG A 165 9.87 3.65 -0.69
N GLY A 166 9.86 4.36 -1.83
CA GLY A 166 10.86 5.37 -2.17
C GLY A 166 10.90 6.50 -1.14
N ALA A 167 9.75 7.10 -0.80
CA ALA A 167 9.67 8.17 0.19
C ALA A 167 10.15 7.73 1.59
N VAL A 168 9.82 6.51 2.01
CA VAL A 168 10.31 5.92 3.25
C VAL A 168 11.83 5.78 3.22
N SER A 169 12.39 5.28 2.12
CA SER A 169 13.83 5.13 1.95
C SER A 169 14.57 6.47 1.97
N VAL A 170 13.98 7.52 1.37
CA VAL A 170 14.48 8.90 1.51
C VAL A 170 14.54 9.28 2.99
N MET A 171 13.44 9.12 3.72
CA MET A 171 13.40 9.56 5.12
C MET A 171 14.34 8.75 6.03
N MET A 172 14.54 7.47 5.74
CA MET A 172 15.59 6.67 6.37
C MET A 172 16.98 7.26 6.12
N ALA A 173 17.29 7.67 4.88
CA ALA A 173 18.57 8.28 4.54
C ALA A 173 18.79 9.61 5.30
N TYR A 174 17.77 10.45 5.39
CA TYR A 174 17.77 11.67 6.20
C TYR A 174 18.03 11.39 7.67
N SER A 175 17.32 10.43 8.26
CA SER A 175 17.51 10.07 9.67
C SER A 175 18.95 9.65 9.98
N LEU A 176 19.61 8.96 9.05
CA LEU A 176 20.99 8.51 9.21
C LEU A 176 21.99 9.65 9.10
N ILE A 177 21.76 10.62 8.22
CA ILE A 177 22.66 11.76 8.10
C ILE A 177 22.53 12.71 9.27
N GLU A 178 21.30 13.01 9.68
CA GLU A 178 21.07 13.96 10.75
C GLU A 178 21.51 13.41 12.11
N PHE A 179 21.23 12.14 12.39
CA PHE A 179 21.37 11.61 13.75
C PHE A 179 22.43 10.53 13.94
N SER A 180 22.94 9.92 12.86
CA SER A 180 23.92 8.81 12.93
C SER A 180 25.24 9.11 12.22
N GLN A 181 25.28 10.13 11.37
CA GLN A 181 26.40 10.48 10.49
C GLN A 181 26.92 9.30 9.62
N ASP A 182 26.05 8.31 9.36
CA ASP A 182 26.39 7.13 8.56
C ASP A 182 26.13 7.42 7.07
N SER A 183 27.11 8.10 6.45
CA SER A 183 27.04 8.54 5.06
C SER A 183 27.02 7.40 4.04
N GLU A 184 27.52 6.21 4.40
CA GLU A 184 27.53 5.06 3.48
C GLU A 184 26.14 4.43 3.42
N LYS A 185 25.52 4.15 4.58
CA LYS A 185 24.17 3.59 4.61
C LYS A 185 23.14 4.57 4.07
N SER A 186 23.26 5.86 4.36
CA SER A 186 22.36 6.87 3.80
C SER A 186 22.41 6.88 2.27
N ARG A 187 23.58 6.62 1.67
CA ARG A 187 23.70 6.51 0.22
C ARG A 187 22.97 5.32 -0.35
N THR A 188 23.07 4.16 0.29
CA THR A 188 22.31 2.97 -0.10
C THR A 188 20.80 3.24 -0.09
N PHE A 189 20.29 3.88 0.97
CA PHE A 189 18.86 4.20 1.06
C PHE A 189 18.38 5.18 -0.01
N LEU A 190 19.21 6.16 -0.41
CA LEU A 190 18.87 7.02 -1.54
C LEU A 190 18.91 6.30 -2.88
N ALA A 191 19.89 5.43 -3.10
CA ALA A 191 19.95 4.64 -4.32
C ALA A 191 18.71 3.73 -4.45
N ASP A 192 18.29 3.10 -3.35
CA ASP A 192 17.05 2.34 -3.28
C ASP A 192 15.83 3.21 -3.58
N ALA A 193 15.78 4.43 -3.02
CA ALA A 193 14.68 5.35 -3.27
C ALA A 193 14.57 5.74 -4.75
N VAL A 194 15.71 6.03 -5.40
CA VAL A 194 15.75 6.35 -6.83
C VAL A 194 15.24 5.19 -7.68
N GLU A 195 15.63 3.95 -7.35
CA GLU A 195 15.12 2.78 -8.06
C GLU A 195 13.61 2.62 -7.85
N ASP A 196 13.13 2.81 -6.62
CA ASP A 196 11.71 2.74 -6.29
C ASP A 196 10.88 3.78 -7.05
N PHE A 197 11.34 5.04 -7.14
CA PHE A 197 10.64 6.04 -7.95
C PHE A 197 10.67 5.70 -9.43
N LYS A 198 11.76 5.16 -9.96
CA LYS A 198 11.80 4.69 -11.37
C LYS A 198 10.81 3.56 -11.62
N GLN A 199 10.70 2.60 -10.71
CA GLN A 199 9.71 1.53 -10.82
C GLN A 199 8.29 2.08 -10.71
N SER A 200 8.06 3.04 -9.81
CA SER A 200 6.78 3.74 -9.72
C SER A 200 6.42 4.47 -11.02
N ILE A 201 7.37 5.17 -11.66
CA ILE A 201 7.15 5.85 -12.96
C ILE A 201 6.81 4.84 -14.05
N ARG A 202 7.57 3.73 -14.17
CA ARG A 202 7.27 2.68 -15.16
C ARG A 202 5.87 2.11 -14.95
N SER A 203 5.54 1.79 -13.69
CA SER A 203 4.23 1.26 -13.32
C SER A 203 3.11 2.25 -13.64
N VAL A 204 3.27 3.55 -13.34
CA VAL A 204 2.26 4.58 -13.60
C VAL A 204 2.07 4.87 -15.11
N ASP A 205 3.12 4.70 -15.91
CA ASP A 205 3.08 4.88 -17.36
C ASP A 205 2.39 3.74 -18.09
N GLU A 206 2.47 2.53 -17.53
CA GLU A 206 1.78 1.33 -18.00
C GLU A 206 0.34 1.22 -17.47
N SER A 207 -0.08 2.15 -16.61
CA SER A 207 -1.38 2.16 -15.90
C SER A 207 -2.39 3.12 -16.54
N ASP A 208 -3.69 2.87 -16.34
CA ASP A 208 -4.79 3.71 -16.85
C ASP A 208 -5.16 4.88 -15.90
N VAL A 209 -4.18 5.35 -15.12
CA VAL A 209 -4.37 6.43 -14.13
C VAL A 209 -4.36 7.83 -14.76
N LEU A 210 -4.99 8.78 -14.07
CA LEU A 210 -5.13 10.18 -14.50
C LEU A 210 -3.76 10.86 -14.68
N PRO A 211 -3.60 11.77 -15.66
CA PRO A 211 -2.33 12.47 -15.89
C PRO A 211 -1.75 13.18 -14.65
N SER A 212 -2.60 13.74 -13.79
CA SER A 212 -2.17 14.38 -12.54
C SER A 212 -1.51 13.40 -11.56
N GLN A 213 -1.99 12.16 -11.48
CA GLN A 213 -1.41 11.12 -10.62
C GLN A 213 -0.11 10.57 -11.21
N ARG A 214 0.00 10.50 -12.55
CA ARG A 214 1.23 10.09 -13.26
C ARG A 214 2.44 10.99 -13.01
N MET A 215 2.21 12.23 -12.59
CA MET A 215 3.28 13.18 -12.31
C MET A 215 3.88 13.02 -10.91
N ILE A 216 3.15 12.42 -9.96
CA ILE A 216 3.58 12.35 -8.55
C ILE A 216 4.95 11.63 -8.40
N PRO A 217 5.16 10.43 -8.99
CA PRO A 217 6.45 9.75 -8.84
C PRO A 217 7.59 10.49 -9.55
N ARG A 218 7.28 11.17 -10.67
CA ARG A 218 8.24 11.99 -11.41
C ARG A 218 8.67 13.20 -10.59
N TRP A 219 7.72 13.91 -9.98
CA TRP A 219 8.02 15.01 -9.07
C TRP A 219 8.85 14.56 -7.87
N ASN A 220 8.54 13.41 -7.27
CA ASN A 220 9.33 12.89 -6.16
C ASN A 220 10.76 12.54 -6.58
N LEU A 221 10.92 11.92 -7.76
CA LEU A 221 12.25 11.69 -8.34
C LEU A 221 12.97 13.01 -8.62
N GLU A 222 12.30 13.98 -9.23
CA GLU A 222 12.82 15.32 -9.51
C GLU A 222 13.12 16.11 -8.24
N LEU A 223 12.43 15.90 -7.12
CA LEU A 223 12.78 16.52 -5.86
C LEU A 223 14.10 15.98 -5.32
N ILE A 224 14.44 14.73 -5.62
CA ILE A 224 15.71 14.12 -5.19
C ILE A 224 16.82 14.44 -6.20
N VAL A 225 16.50 14.42 -7.50
CA VAL A 225 17.45 14.63 -8.61
C VAL A 225 17.61 16.12 -8.95
N GLY A 226 16.50 16.85 -9.10
CA GLY A 226 16.39 18.26 -9.50
C GLY A 226 16.55 19.29 -8.37
N ALA A 227 16.27 18.96 -7.10
CA ALA A 227 16.85 19.75 -5.99
C ALA A 227 18.39 19.63 -5.95
N GLY A 228 18.95 18.63 -6.63
CA GLY A 228 20.38 18.49 -6.91
C GLY A 228 20.91 19.41 -8.02
N GLU A 229 20.08 19.98 -8.90
CA GLU A 229 20.55 20.85 -9.99
C GLU A 229 20.99 22.25 -9.52
N SER A 230 20.63 22.69 -8.32
CA SER A 230 21.11 23.96 -7.75
C SER A 230 22.43 23.86 -6.96
N VAL A 231 23.10 22.71 -6.95
CA VAL A 231 24.52 22.61 -6.58
C VAL A 231 25.34 22.59 -7.86
N VAL A 232 25.28 23.72 -8.57
CA VAL A 232 26.33 24.23 -9.48
C VAL A 232 27.59 24.54 -8.64
N VAL A 233 27.98 23.60 -7.76
CA VAL A 233 29.30 23.42 -7.15
C VAL A 233 30.04 22.34 -7.96
N GLY A 234 29.92 22.42 -9.28
CA GLY A 234 31.11 22.48 -10.12
C GLY A 234 32.00 23.71 -9.80
N ARG A 235 32.27 24.01 -8.52
CA ARG A 235 33.00 25.22 -8.12
C ARG A 235 34.12 25.01 -7.10
N GLN A 236 34.26 23.82 -6.49
CA GLN A 236 35.32 23.58 -5.50
C GLN A 236 36.32 22.47 -5.82
N LEU A 237 36.03 21.48 -6.67
CA LEU A 237 36.88 20.28 -6.75
C LEU A 237 37.04 19.78 -8.18
N GLY A 238 37.91 20.44 -8.97
CA GLY A 238 38.25 19.99 -10.32
C GLY A 238 38.68 18.52 -10.35
N GLY A 239 37.80 17.64 -10.83
CA GLY A 239 38.01 16.19 -10.90
C GLY A 239 37.48 15.63 -12.22
N ASP A 240 38.37 14.98 -12.96
CA ASP A 240 38.27 14.65 -14.39
C ASP A 240 37.58 13.30 -14.72
N SER A 241 36.63 12.80 -13.92
CA SER A 241 36.01 11.49 -14.25
C SER A 241 34.47 11.50 -14.18
N VAL A 242 33.86 11.36 -15.35
CA VAL A 242 32.40 11.35 -15.58
C VAL A 242 31.74 10.11 -14.99
N GLU A 243 32.48 9.00 -14.84
CA GLU A 243 32.00 7.75 -14.25
C GLU A 243 31.93 7.77 -12.72
N GLU A 244 32.82 8.52 -12.06
CA GLU A 244 32.82 8.73 -10.61
C GLU A 244 31.77 9.77 -10.19
N MET A 245 31.54 10.80 -11.02
CA MET A 245 30.38 11.71 -10.91
C MET A 245 29.04 10.99 -11.04
N ARG A 246 28.94 10.01 -11.96
CA ARG A 246 27.71 9.22 -12.16
C ARG A 246 27.42 8.27 -10.99
N GLY A 247 28.46 7.84 -10.26
CA GLY A 247 28.34 7.10 -8.99
C GLY A 247 27.97 7.99 -7.79
N GLN A 248 28.44 9.24 -7.76
CA GLN A 248 28.16 10.19 -6.66
C GLN A 248 26.76 10.84 -6.76
N LEU A 249 26.19 10.95 -7.96
CA LEU A 249 24.83 11.44 -8.18
C LEU A 249 23.72 10.48 -7.70
N GLN A 250 24.04 9.21 -7.41
CA GLN A 250 23.03 8.24 -6.96
C GLN A 250 22.58 8.43 -5.52
N ALA A 251 23.25 9.29 -4.75
CA ALA A 251 22.86 9.53 -3.38
C ALA A 251 23.50 10.78 -2.75
N VAL A 252 22.78 11.89 -2.72
CA VAL A 252 23.08 13.00 -1.82
C VAL A 252 21.79 13.41 -1.10
N VAL A 253 21.81 13.31 0.22
CA VAL A 253 20.66 13.53 1.10
C VAL A 253 20.53 15.01 1.45
N PRO A 254 19.29 15.51 1.46
CA PRO A 254 18.90 16.79 1.99
C PRO A 254 19.56 17.24 3.30
N ASN A 255 19.97 18.49 3.45
CA ASN A 255 19.87 19.14 4.75
C ASN A 255 19.28 20.55 4.56
N VAL A 256 18.41 20.95 5.47
CA VAL A 256 17.72 22.26 5.62
C VAL A 256 16.38 22.52 4.88
N GLY A 257 15.29 22.37 5.65
CA GLY A 257 14.36 23.44 6.09
C GLY A 257 13.62 24.32 5.06
N GLY A 258 12.33 24.03 4.86
CA GLY A 258 11.32 25.01 4.45
C GLY A 258 10.86 24.91 3.00
N TYR A 259 9.90 24.03 2.71
CA TYR A 259 9.19 23.99 1.43
C TYR A 259 7.68 23.97 1.65
N SER A 260 6.97 24.85 0.91
CA SER A 260 5.51 24.84 0.80
C SER A 260 5.12 24.11 -0.51
N PRO A 261 4.15 23.17 -0.49
CA PRO A 261 3.82 22.36 -1.66
C PRO A 261 3.06 23.17 -2.73
N GLY A 262 3.46 23.10 -4.01
CA GLY A 262 2.56 23.44 -5.13
C GLY A 262 3.07 24.34 -6.25
N ALA A 263 4.33 24.78 -6.27
CA ALA A 263 4.85 25.61 -7.38
C ALA A 263 5.70 24.77 -8.36
N PRO A 264 5.33 24.69 -9.66
CA PRO A 264 6.21 24.15 -10.70
C PRO A 264 7.50 24.97 -10.78
N LEU A 265 8.63 24.27 -10.93
CA LEU A 265 9.98 24.85 -11.01
C LEU A 265 10.15 25.92 -12.10
N GLU A 266 9.27 25.94 -13.11
CA GLU A 266 9.31 26.86 -14.25
C GLU A 266 8.88 28.30 -13.94
N THR A 267 8.28 28.58 -12.77
CA THR A 267 7.77 29.93 -12.42
C THR A 267 8.70 30.75 -11.51
N ARG A 268 9.97 30.35 -11.36
CA ARG A 268 10.93 31.12 -10.55
C ARG A 268 11.34 32.44 -11.21
N VAL A 269 10.70 33.54 -10.80
CA VAL A 269 11.28 34.89 -10.94
C VAL A 269 12.44 35.00 -9.94
N ARG A 270 13.67 35.14 -10.44
CA ARG A 270 14.83 35.48 -9.61
C ARG A 270 14.60 36.83 -8.92
N LYS A 271 14.62 36.85 -7.59
CA LYS A 271 14.95 38.03 -6.80
C LYS A 271 16.29 37.80 -6.13
#